data_AF-A0A9D7DFD0-F1
#
_entry.id   AF-A0A9D7DFD0-F1
#
_cell.length_a   1.000
_cell.length_b   1.000
_cell.length_c   1.000
_cell.angle_alpha   90.00
_cell.angle_beta   90.00
_cell.angle_gamma   90.00
#
_symmetry.space_group_name_H-M   'P 1'
#
loop_
_entity.id
_entity.type
_entity.pdbx_description
1 polymer ?
#
loop_
_entity_poly.entity_id
_entity_poly.type
_entity_poly.pdbx_seq_one_letter_code
_entity_poly.pdbx_strand_id
1 'polypeptide(L)'
;MKTTILTLGIALIASLGASAQTTTDPKPVAAYQSDHHRCIMASTETWQNFGVNPVQMAMVRDVQIACKADYEASKPDEAAASVDKHEAKLKDILTPDQFMKWSQWCAQEAAAKPQTGTTK
;
A
#
# COMPACT_ATOMS: atom_id res chain seq x y z
N MET A 1 34.07 -29.65 -9.87
CA MET A 1 33.54 -29.42 -11.24
C MET A 1 32.65 -30.59 -11.61
N LYS A 2 31.34 -30.36 -11.75
CA LYS A 2 30.38 -31.32 -12.31
C LYS A 2 29.27 -30.51 -12.97
N THR A 3 29.23 -30.59 -14.28
CA THR A 3 28.27 -29.93 -15.18
C THR A 3 27.17 -30.93 -15.48
N THR A 4 25.90 -30.53 -15.35
CA THR A 4 24.79 -31.26 -15.97
C THR A 4 23.78 -30.25 -16.50
N ILE A 5 23.66 -30.18 -17.82
CA ILE A 5 22.65 -29.46 -18.60
C ILE A 5 21.64 -30.52 -19.08
N LEU A 6 20.33 -30.25 -19.03
CA LEU A 6 19.31 -30.83 -19.92
C LEU A 6 17.93 -30.16 -19.63
N THR A 7 17.60 -29.05 -20.29
CA THR A 7 16.66 -28.88 -21.43
C THR A 7 15.23 -29.45 -21.33
N LEU A 8 14.29 -28.50 -21.50
CA LEU A 8 12.97 -28.49 -22.17
C LEU A 8 11.77 -29.26 -21.59
N GLY A 9 10.68 -28.50 -21.41
CA GLY A 9 9.31 -29.00 -21.31
C GLY A 9 8.31 -27.86 -21.12
N ILE A 10 8.11 -27.00 -22.13
CA ILE A 10 7.01 -26.04 -22.14
C ILE A 10 5.74 -26.79 -22.55
N ALA A 11 4.86 -27.05 -21.59
CA ALA A 11 3.51 -27.53 -21.84
C ALA A 11 2.54 -26.34 -21.81
N LEU A 12 2.16 -25.84 -22.99
CA LEU A 12 0.98 -24.99 -23.15
C LEU A 12 -0.27 -25.85 -22.93
N ILE A 13 -0.99 -25.62 -21.84
CA ILE A 13 -2.38 -26.06 -21.71
C ILE A 13 -3.25 -24.83 -21.92
N ALA A 14 -3.82 -24.74 -23.13
CA ALA A 14 -4.89 -23.83 -23.46
C ALA A 14 -6.19 -24.39 -22.86
N SER A 15 -6.67 -23.75 -21.78
CA SER A 15 -8.02 -23.95 -21.27
C SER A 15 -8.86 -22.73 -21.66
N LEU A 16 -9.56 -22.85 -22.79
CA LEU A 16 -10.66 -21.97 -23.16
C LEU A 16 -11.87 -22.34 -22.29
N GLY A 17 -11.94 -21.73 -21.10
CA GLY A 17 -13.14 -21.72 -20.27
C GLY A 17 -13.83 -20.37 -20.42
N ALA A 18 -14.80 -20.28 -21.33
CA ALA A 18 -15.72 -19.16 -21.40
C ALA A 18 -16.67 -19.22 -20.19
N SER A 19 -16.33 -18.48 -19.14
CA SER A 19 -17.26 -18.13 -18.07
C SER A 19 -17.59 -16.65 -18.23
N ALA A 20 -18.68 -16.37 -18.94
CA ALA A 20 -19.37 -15.09 -18.83
C ALA A 20 -19.93 -14.99 -17.41
N GLN A 21 -19.14 -14.44 -16.49
CA GLN A 21 -19.64 -13.93 -15.23
C GLN A 21 -19.66 -12.42 -15.36
N THR A 22 -20.83 -11.91 -15.73
CA THR A 22 -21.22 -10.54 -15.44
C THR A 22 -21.40 -10.44 -13.93
N THR A 23 -20.30 -10.51 -13.18
CA THR A 23 -20.25 -9.96 -11.85
C THR A 23 -19.57 -8.62 -12.02
N THR A 24 -20.35 -7.55 -11.88
CA THR A 24 -19.82 -6.27 -11.42
C THR A 24 -19.37 -6.49 -9.99
N ASP A 25 -18.31 -7.30 -9.80
CA ASP A 25 -17.58 -7.32 -8.56
C ASP A 25 -17.09 -5.89 -8.38
N PRO A 26 -17.40 -5.22 -7.25
CA PRO A 26 -16.71 -4.00 -6.92
C PRO A 26 -15.23 -4.39 -6.86
N LYS A 27 -14.49 -3.99 -7.89
CA LYS A 27 -13.03 -4.04 -7.93
C LYS A 27 -12.57 -3.63 -6.53
N PRO A 28 -11.75 -4.42 -5.82
CA PRO A 28 -11.29 -4.07 -4.48
C PRO A 28 -10.29 -2.91 -4.61
N VAL A 29 -10.78 -1.74 -4.97
CA VAL A 29 -10.02 -0.49 -4.97
C VAL A 29 -10.01 0.07 -3.55
N ALA A 30 -11.06 -0.18 -2.75
CA ALA A 30 -11.17 0.39 -1.40
C ALA A 30 -10.21 -0.23 -0.36
N ALA A 31 -9.93 -1.53 -0.42
CA ALA A 31 -9.16 -2.20 0.63
C ALA A 31 -7.68 -1.76 0.64
N TYR A 32 -6.99 -1.89 -0.51
CA TYR A 32 -5.57 -1.56 -0.66
C TYR A 32 -5.28 -0.05 -0.48
N GLN A 33 -6.24 0.80 -0.87
CA GLN A 33 -6.17 2.26 -0.78
C GLN A 33 -6.38 2.76 0.66
N SER A 34 -7.26 2.09 1.42
CA SER A 34 -7.47 2.37 2.84
C SER A 34 -6.22 2.09 3.69
N ASP A 35 -5.32 1.22 3.19
CA ASP A 35 -4.15 0.80 3.94
C ASP A 35 -3.05 1.86 3.92
N HIS A 36 -2.72 2.45 2.77
CA HIS A 36 -1.71 3.51 2.71
C HIS A 36 -2.20 4.82 3.36
N HIS A 37 -3.47 5.21 3.21
CA HIS A 37 -4.02 6.35 3.95
C HIS A 37 -3.86 6.15 5.47
N ARG A 38 -4.26 4.98 5.99
CA ARG A 38 -4.09 4.63 7.40
C ARG A 38 -2.63 4.67 7.84
N CYS A 39 -1.70 4.18 7.01
CA CYS A 39 -0.28 4.24 7.30
C CYS A 39 0.28 5.67 7.33
N ILE A 40 -0.17 6.56 6.44
CA ILE A 40 0.19 7.98 6.47
C ILE A 40 -0.33 8.61 7.76
N MET A 41 -1.53 8.22 8.19
CA MET A 41 -2.17 8.68 9.42
C MET A 41 -1.67 8.00 10.70
N ALA A 42 -0.49 7.35 10.67
CA ALA A 42 0.11 6.72 11.85
C ALA A 42 0.30 7.71 13.02
N SER A 43 0.27 7.16 14.24
CA SER A 43 0.40 7.97 15.46
C SER A 43 1.75 8.66 15.57
N THR A 44 1.82 9.74 16.36
CA THR A 44 3.10 10.42 16.65
C THR A 44 4.14 9.46 17.23
N GLU A 45 3.73 8.54 18.12
CA GLU A 45 4.59 7.51 18.70
C GLU A 45 5.16 6.58 17.61
N THR A 46 4.34 6.17 16.64
CA THR A 46 4.77 5.32 15.54
C THR A 46 5.86 6.00 14.71
N TRP A 47 5.68 7.28 14.38
CA TRP A 47 6.69 8.06 13.67
C TRP A 47 7.98 8.27 14.48
N GLN A 48 7.86 8.49 15.79
CA GLN A 48 9.02 8.56 16.69
C GLN A 48 9.80 7.24 16.72
N ASN A 49 9.12 6.09 16.66
CA ASN A 49 9.75 4.77 16.60
C ASN A 49 10.57 4.55 15.31
N PHE A 50 10.23 5.26 14.22
CA PHE A 50 11.06 5.27 13.01
C PHE A 50 12.27 6.19 13.12
N GLY A 51 12.39 6.96 14.19
CA GLY A 51 13.45 7.92 14.44
C GLY A 51 13.21 9.28 13.77
N VAL A 52 11.95 9.62 13.48
CA VAL A 52 11.58 10.93 12.91
C VAL A 52 11.81 12.02 13.95
N ASN A 53 12.63 13.01 13.61
CA ASN A 53 12.98 14.10 14.54
C ASN A 53 11.86 15.17 14.63
N PRO A 54 11.89 16.10 15.60
CA PRO A 54 10.81 17.09 15.77
C PRO A 54 10.53 17.98 14.55
N VAL A 55 11.55 18.31 13.75
CA VAL A 55 11.39 19.12 12.53
C VAL A 55 10.67 18.31 11.45
N GLN A 56 11.11 17.08 11.21
CA GLN A 56 10.45 16.17 10.27
C GLN A 56 9.03 15.84 10.74
N MET A 57 8.80 15.69 12.05
CA MET A 57 7.48 15.44 12.62
C MET A 57 6.48 16.56 12.33
N ALA A 58 6.92 17.82 12.34
CA ALA A 58 6.05 18.94 11.96
C ALA A 58 5.63 18.82 10.48
N MET A 59 6.56 18.50 9.59
CA MET A 59 6.28 18.30 8.16
C MET A 59 5.40 17.07 7.91
N VAL A 60 5.62 15.97 8.64
CA VAL A 60 4.76 14.78 8.59
C VAL A 60 3.33 15.13 9.02
N ARG A 61 3.15 15.96 10.06
CA ARG A 61 1.81 16.43 10.47
C ARG A 61 1.14 17.26 9.37
N ASP A 62 1.89 18.12 8.68
CA ASP A 62 1.35 18.87 7.54
C ASP A 62 0.89 17.94 6.42
N VAL A 63 1.64 16.87 6.14
CA VAL A 63 1.23 15.82 5.19
C VAL A 63 -0.02 15.09 5.68
N GLN A 64 -0.12 14.76 6.97
CA GLN A 64 -1.32 14.12 7.55
C GLN A 64 -2.56 15.00 7.44
N ILE A 65 -2.44 16.29 7.72
CA ILE A 65 -3.54 17.26 7.58
C ILE A 65 -3.99 17.32 6.12
N ALA A 66 -3.04 17.43 5.19
CA ALA A 66 -3.36 17.47 3.76
C ALA A 66 -3.95 16.15 3.25
N CYS A 67 -3.43 15.00 3.70
CA CYS A 67 -3.94 13.68 3.35
C CYS A 67 -5.37 13.48 3.86
N LYS A 68 -5.66 13.91 5.09
CA LYS A 68 -7.02 13.88 5.63
C LYS A 68 -7.97 14.78 4.83
N ALA A 69 -7.57 16.02 4.57
CA ALA A 69 -8.40 16.95 3.81
C ALA A 69 -8.68 16.45 2.39
N ASP A 70 -7.65 15.97 1.70
CA ASP A 70 -7.80 15.41 0.35
C ASP A 70 -8.66 14.13 0.40
N TYR A 71 -8.51 13.25 1.40
CA TYR A 71 -9.33 12.04 1.55
C TYR A 71 -10.81 12.36 1.79
N GLU A 72 -11.12 13.36 2.64
CA GLU A 72 -12.49 13.81 2.91
C GLU A 72 -13.13 14.51 1.70
N ALA A 73 -12.32 15.18 0.87
CA ALA A 73 -12.78 15.87 -0.34
C ALA A 73 -12.83 14.98 -1.59
N SER A 74 -12.09 13.86 -1.60
CA SER A 74 -11.94 12.99 -2.77
C SER A 74 -13.17 12.15 -3.01
N LYS A 75 -13.52 11.96 -4.28
CA LYS A 75 -14.41 10.88 -4.68
C LYS A 75 -13.69 9.52 -4.54
N PRO A 76 -14.42 8.40 -4.35
CA PRO A 76 -13.81 7.08 -4.15
C PRO A 76 -12.82 6.64 -5.25
N ASP A 77 -12.96 7.17 -6.47
CA ASP A 77 -12.11 6.90 -7.62
C ASP A 77 -10.82 7.74 -7.68
N GLU A 78 -10.74 8.83 -6.91
CA GLU A 78 -9.59 9.76 -6.88
C GLU A 78 -8.68 9.57 -5.65
N ALA A 79 -9.14 8.82 -4.65
CA ALA A 79 -8.42 8.57 -3.40
C ALA A 79 -7.01 7.99 -3.62
N ALA A 80 -6.80 7.23 -4.70
CA ALA A 80 -5.52 6.65 -5.08
C ALA A 80 -4.44 7.67 -5.43
N ALA A 81 -4.78 8.59 -6.32
CA ALA A 81 -3.86 9.63 -6.73
C ALA A 81 -3.52 10.57 -5.55
N SER A 82 -4.47 10.76 -4.63
CA SER A 82 -4.26 11.54 -3.40
C SER A 82 -3.24 10.86 -2.47
N VAL A 83 -3.39 9.56 -2.22
CA VAL A 83 -2.49 8.81 -1.34
C VAL A 83 -1.05 8.74 -1.90
N ASP A 84 -0.89 8.47 -3.20
CA ASP A 84 0.42 8.44 -3.87
C ASP A 84 1.15 9.79 -3.77
N LYS A 85 0.41 10.89 -3.93
CA LYS A 85 0.92 12.26 -3.77
C LYS A 85 1.48 12.50 -2.36
N HIS A 86 0.81 12.03 -1.32
CA HIS A 86 1.24 12.23 0.06
C HIS A 86 2.38 11.29 0.45
N GLU A 87 2.43 10.08 -0.11
CA GLU A 87 3.58 9.19 0.02
C GLU A 87 4.86 9.80 -0.60
N ALA A 88 4.76 10.42 -1.77
CA ALA A 88 5.88 11.11 -2.39
C ALA A 88 6.43 12.23 -1.48
N LYS A 89 5.57 13.00 -0.83
CA LYS A 89 5.99 14.02 0.14
C LYS A 89 6.70 13.41 1.35
N LEU A 90 6.23 12.28 1.86
CA LEU A 90 6.92 11.58 2.95
C LEU A 90 8.34 11.16 2.54
N LYS A 91 8.53 10.72 1.29
CA LYS A 91 9.85 10.36 0.77
C LYS A 91 10.83 11.55 0.72
N ASP A 92 10.32 12.77 0.52
CA ASP A 92 11.14 13.99 0.54
C ASP A 92 11.49 14.47 1.96
N ILE A 93 10.60 14.23 2.93
CA ILE A 93 10.76 14.64 4.34
C ILE A 93 11.67 13.66 5.11
N LEU A 94 11.50 12.38 4.83
CA LEU A 94 12.16 11.31 5.56
C LEU A 94 13.51 10.97 4.95
N THR A 95 14.44 10.53 5.78
CA THR A 95 15.65 9.85 5.28
C THR A 95 15.28 8.53 4.63
N PRO A 96 16.13 7.98 3.73
CA PRO A 96 15.88 6.68 3.11
C PRO A 96 15.58 5.57 4.11
N ASP A 97 16.31 5.53 5.23
CA ASP A 97 16.12 4.51 6.28
C ASP A 97 14.80 4.68 7.03
N GLN A 98 14.39 5.92 7.34
CA GLN A 98 13.10 6.20 7.97
C GLN A 98 11.94 5.83 7.05
N PHE A 99 12.03 6.19 5.77
CA PHE A 99 11.01 5.85 4.77
C PHE A 99 10.89 4.34 4.58
N MET A 100 12.03 3.63 4.51
CA MET A 100 12.04 2.17 4.42
C MET A 100 11.37 1.51 5.64
N LYS A 101 11.67 1.97 6.86
CA LYS A 101 11.03 1.45 8.08
C LYS A 101 9.52 1.67 8.09
N TRP A 102 9.07 2.86 7.71
CA TRP A 102 7.64 3.17 7.59
C TRP A 102 6.97 2.30 6.52
N SER A 103 7.57 2.16 5.34
CA SER A 103 7.03 1.35 4.23
C SER A 103 6.90 -0.12 4.62
N GLN A 104 7.90 -0.68 5.31
CA GLN A 104 7.86 -2.04 5.83
C GLN A 104 6.78 -2.23 6.89
N TRP A 105 6.66 -1.29 7.83
CA TRP A 105 5.60 -1.31 8.83
C TRP A 105 4.21 -1.23 8.16
N CYS A 106 4.05 -0.37 7.16
CA CYS A 106 2.80 -0.24 6.43
C CYS A 106 2.40 -1.54 5.71
N ALA A 107 3.37 -2.20 5.06
CA ALA A 107 3.13 -3.50 4.43
C ALA A 107 2.71 -4.57 5.45
N GLN A 108 3.26 -4.54 6.67
CA GLN A 108 2.86 -5.44 7.76
C GLN A 108 1.45 -5.13 8.27
N GLU A 109 1.09 -3.86 8.42
CA GLU A 109 -0.25 -3.41 8.82
C GLU A 109 -1.33 -3.77 7.79
N ALA A 110 -0.98 -3.76 6.51
CA ALA A 110 -1.85 -4.23 5.43
C ALA A 110 -2.05 -5.76 5.51
N ALA A 111 -0.98 -6.52 5.76
CA ALA A 111 -1.02 -7.98 5.87
C ALA A 111 -1.69 -8.49 7.16
N ALA A 112 -1.63 -7.73 8.26
CA ALA A 112 -2.20 -8.09 9.55
C ALA A 112 -3.72 -7.91 9.63
N LYS A 113 -4.33 -7.22 8.66
CA LYS A 113 -5.80 -7.17 8.58
C LYS A 113 -6.31 -8.56 8.21
N PRO A 114 -7.19 -9.19 9.03
CA PRO A 114 -7.92 -10.34 8.57
C PRO A 114 -8.69 -9.90 7.33
N GLN A 115 -8.48 -10.59 6.21
CA GLN A 115 -9.42 -10.52 5.10
C GLN A 115 -10.76 -10.99 5.67
N THR A 116 -11.63 -10.06 6.08
CA THR A 116 -13.02 -10.39 6.37
C THR A 116 -13.70 -10.63 5.03
N GLY A 117 -13.35 -11.76 4.44
CA GLY A 117 -13.91 -12.38 3.26
C GLY A 117 -14.24 -13.82 3.62
N THR A 118 -15.46 -14.00 4.11
CA THR A 118 -16.34 -15.16 3.92
C THR A 118 -15.69 -16.53 3.67
N THR A 119 -15.73 -17.41 4.67
CA THR A 119 -16.04 -18.85 4.55
C THR A 119 -16.27 -19.35 5.98
N LYS A 120 -17.43 -19.87 6.38
CA LYS A 120 -18.25 -20.92 5.79
C LYS A 120 -19.64 -20.91 6.43
#